data_AF-A0A521YGA7-F1
#
_entry.id   AF-A0A521YGA7-F1
#
_cell.length_a   1.000
_cell.length_b   1.000
_cell.length_c   1.000
_cell.angle_alpha   90.00
_cell.angle_beta   90.00
_cell.angle_gamma   90.00
#
_symmetry.space_group_name_H-M   'P 1'
#
loop_
_entity.id
_entity.type
_entity.pdbx_description
1 polymer ?
#
loop_
_entity_poly.entity_id
_entity_poly.type
_entity_poly.pdbx_seq_one_letter_code
_entity_poly.pdbx_strand_id
1 'polypeptide(L)'
;MSERSMYQAVLGPAYAELAPAVQAFHRLRGRVELHGEVSIEPPRSPLARLIGRLLGSPRQAAQGPIRFELDAAPAAETWTR
;
A
#
# COMPACT_ATOMS: atom_id res chain seq x y z
N MET A 1 19.19 17.33 8.84
CA MET A 1 17.78 17.72 8.61
C MET A 1 17.06 16.48 8.14
N SER A 2 16.00 16.02 8.81
CA SER A 2 15.27 14.83 8.35
C SER A 2 14.46 15.21 7.11
N GLU A 3 14.79 14.64 5.95
CA GLU A 3 14.03 14.87 4.74
C GLU A 3 12.60 14.33 4.90
N ARG A 4 11.60 15.07 4.39
CA ARG A 4 10.19 14.64 4.38
C ARG A 4 10.03 13.43 3.47
N SER A 5 9.12 12.51 3.79
CA SER A 5 8.83 11.39 2.89
C SER A 5 8.04 11.85 1.67
N MET A 6 8.03 11.06 0.59
CA MET A 6 7.28 11.37 -0.62
C MET A 6 5.82 11.71 -0.26
N TYR A 7 5.20 10.90 0.59
CA TYR A 7 3.83 11.11 1.06
C TYR A 7 3.67 12.38 1.90
N GLN A 8 4.63 12.71 2.77
CA GLN A 8 4.60 13.99 3.49
C GLN A 8 4.75 15.19 2.55
N ALA A 9 5.53 15.05 1.48
CA ALA A 9 5.72 16.10 0.48
C ALA A 9 4.46 16.31 -0.36
N VAL A 10 3.79 15.23 -0.76
CA VAL A 10 2.58 15.26 -1.62
C VAL A 10 1.33 15.64 -0.83
N LEU A 11 1.10 15.07 0.35
CA LEU A 11 -0.10 15.30 1.15
C LEU A 11 -0.02 16.57 2.00
N GLY A 12 1.18 17.04 2.31
CA GLY A 12 1.38 18.22 3.15
C GLY A 12 0.68 18.07 4.52
N PRO A 13 -0.11 19.06 4.96
CA PRO A 13 -0.81 19.01 6.25
C PRO A 13 -1.75 17.81 6.41
N ALA A 14 -2.39 17.35 5.33
CA ALA A 14 -3.31 16.20 5.37
C ALA A 14 -2.62 14.89 5.79
N TYR A 15 -1.28 14.82 5.70
CA TYR A 15 -0.52 13.69 6.24
C TYR A 15 -0.78 13.47 7.73
N ALA A 16 -0.99 14.54 8.50
CA ALA A 16 -1.26 14.45 9.94
C ALA A 16 -2.64 13.85 10.26
N GLU A 17 -3.56 13.83 9.28
CA GLU A 17 -4.91 13.26 9.41
C GLU A 17 -4.93 11.75 9.18
N LEU A 18 -3.85 11.19 8.62
CA LEU A 18 -3.74 9.75 8.44
C LEU A 18 -3.69 9.04 9.80
N ALA A 19 -4.20 7.80 9.85
CA ALA A 19 -4.08 6.96 11.03
C ALA A 19 -2.60 6.81 11.45
N PRO A 20 -2.27 6.78 12.76
CA PRO A 20 -0.89 6.75 13.23
C PRO A 20 -0.02 5.64 12.62
N ALA A 21 -0.60 4.45 12.40
CA ALA A 21 0.09 3.33 11.77
C ALA A 21 0.48 3.63 10.31
N VAL A 22 -0.39 4.30 9.55
CA VAL A 22 -0.14 4.71 8.16
C VAL A 22 0.93 5.79 8.11
N GLN A 23 0.89 6.74 9.05
CA GLN A 23 1.97 7.72 9.17
C GLN A 23 3.31 7.09 9.53
N ALA A 24 3.33 6.07 10.38
CA ALA A 24 4.55 5.36 10.76
C ALA A 24 5.11 4.58 9.56
N PHE A 25 4.25 3.90 8.81
CA PHE A 25 4.60 3.18 7.60
C PHE A 25 5.27 4.10 6.56
N HIS A 26 4.67 5.25 6.25
CA HIS A 26 5.23 6.19 5.28
C HIS A 26 6.39 7.06 5.82
N ARG A 27 6.83 6.80 7.06
CA ARG A 27 8.10 7.32 7.59
C ARG A 27 9.27 6.34 7.41
N LEU A 28 9.02 5.10 6.98
CA LEU A 28 10.06 4.12 6.67
C LEU A 28 10.99 4.66 5.57
N ARG A 29 12.27 4.26 5.62
CA ARG A 29 13.34 4.75 4.74
C ARG A 29 14.26 3.61 4.31
N GLY A 30 14.74 3.68 3.07
CA GLY A 30 15.60 2.64 2.49
C GLY A 30 14.85 1.32 2.33
N ARG A 31 15.59 0.22 2.29
CA ARG A 31 15.04 -1.12 2.10
C ARG A 31 14.53 -1.72 3.41
N VAL A 32 13.25 -2.05 3.47
CA VAL A 32 12.58 -2.65 4.62
C VAL A 32 11.77 -3.86 4.16
N GLU A 33 11.86 -4.94 4.90
CA GLU A 33 11.00 -6.11 4.70
C GLU A 33 9.83 -6.08 5.68
N LEU A 34 8.64 -6.37 5.17
CA LEU A 34 7.39 -6.26 5.91
C LEU A 34 6.58 -7.55 5.79
N HIS A 35 5.98 -7.97 6.90
CA HIS A 35 5.10 -9.13 7.00
C HIS A 35 3.73 -8.71 7.52
N GLY A 36 2.70 -9.41 7.08
CA GLY A 36 1.36 -9.24 7.60
C GLY A 36 0.40 -10.29 7.07
N GLU A 37 -0.88 -10.01 7.24
CA GLU A 37 -1.99 -10.80 6.69
C GLU A 37 -2.77 -9.95 5.71
N VAL A 38 -3.18 -10.53 4.59
CA VAL A 38 -4.04 -9.90 3.60
C VAL A 38 -5.39 -10.62 3.57
N SER A 39 -6.47 -9.86 3.46
CA SER A 39 -7.81 -10.36 3.17
C SER A 39 -8.35 -9.65 1.95
N ILE A 40 -8.84 -10.42 0.99
CA ILE A 40 -9.37 -9.94 -0.29
C ILE A 40 -10.84 -10.34 -0.35
N GLU A 41 -11.72 -9.37 -0.54
CA GLU A 41 -13.13 -9.61 -0.80
C GLU A 41 -13.42 -9.67 -2.31
N PRO A 42 -14.36 -10.53 -2.75
CA PRO A 42 -14.72 -10.60 -4.16
C PRO A 42 -15.58 -9.40 -4.58
N PRO A 43 -15.53 -9.01 -5.87
CA PRO A 43 -16.37 -7.95 -6.40
C PRO A 43 -17.87 -8.29 -6.27
N ARG A 44 -18.62 -7.36 -5.67
CA ARG A 44 -20.05 -7.55 -5.33
C ARG A 44 -21.01 -7.31 -6.49
N SER A 45 -20.60 -6.62 -7.56
CA SER A 45 -21.47 -6.28 -8.71
C SER A 45 -21.00 -6.88 -10.04
N PRO A 46 -21.89 -7.07 -11.03
CA PRO A 46 -21.52 -7.54 -12.37
C PRO A 46 -20.49 -6.64 -13.06
N LEU A 47 -20.64 -5.31 -12.91
CA LEU A 47 -19.69 -4.34 -13.47
C LEU A 47 -18.31 -4.46 -12.81
N ALA A 48 -18.26 -4.58 -11.47
CA ALA A 48 -17.00 -4.78 -10.77
C ALA A 48 -16.32 -6.10 -11.16
N ARG A 49 -17.10 -7.16 -11.43
CA ARG A 49 -16.57 -8.43 -11.95
C ARG A 49 -16.01 -8.29 -13.37
N LEU A 50 -16.63 -7.50 -14.23
CA LEU A 50 -16.13 -7.23 -15.58
C LEU A 50 -14.82 -6.44 -15.53
N ILE A 51 -14.78 -5.35 -14.75
CA ILE A 51 -13.57 -4.54 -14.55
C ILE A 51 -12.46 -5.40 -13.95
N GLY A 52 -12.76 -6.19 -12.91
CA GLY A 52 -11.79 -7.09 -12.31
C GLY A 52 -11.22 -8.12 -13.29
N ARG A 53 -12.00 -8.58 -14.28
CA ARG A 53 -11.48 -9.42 -15.37
C ARG A 53 -10.49 -8.68 -16.26
N LEU A 54 -10.79 -7.43 -16.62
CA LEU A 54 -9.91 -6.62 -17.46
C LEU A 54 -8.60 -6.24 -16.76
N LEU A 55 -8.65 -6.02 -15.44
CA LEU A 55 -7.49 -5.68 -14.61
C LEU A 55 -6.70 -6.91 -14.11
N GLY A 56 -7.19 -8.14 -14.35
CA GLY A 56 -6.58 -9.35 -13.81
C GLY A 56 -6.70 -9.47 -12.27
N SER A 57 -7.65 -8.75 -11.65
CA SER A 57 -7.84 -8.77 -10.21
C SER A 57 -8.39 -10.10 -9.71
N PRO A 58 -8.06 -10.52 -8.47
CA PRO A 58 -8.66 -11.70 -7.85
C PRO A 58 -10.19 -11.61 -7.85
N ARG A 59 -10.84 -12.70 -8.28
CA ARG A 59 -12.32 -12.77 -8.39
C ARG A 59 -12.97 -13.60 -7.29
N GLN A 60 -12.16 -14.21 -6.45
CA GLN A 60 -12.56 -15.03 -5.31
C GLN A 60 -12.02 -14.38 -4.04
N ALA A 61 -12.71 -14.64 -2.93
CA ALA A 61 -12.18 -14.26 -1.62
C ALA A 61 -10.86 -15.00 -1.38
N ALA A 62 -9.90 -14.33 -0.74
CA ALA A 62 -8.64 -14.95 -0.34
C ALA A 62 -8.16 -14.33 0.97
N GLN A 63 -7.56 -15.14 1.83
CA GLN A 63 -6.89 -14.68 3.04
C GLN A 63 -5.57 -15.43 3.20
N GLY A 64 -4.54 -14.74 3.69
CA GLY A 64 -3.30 -15.39 4.08
C GLY A 64 -2.14 -14.42 4.30
N PRO A 65 -0.94 -14.96 4.55
CA PRO A 65 0.22 -14.15 4.83
C PRO A 65 0.65 -13.36 3.59
N ILE A 66 1.13 -12.14 3.83
CA ILE A 66 1.80 -11.31 2.84
C ILE A 66 3.19 -10.94 3.33
N ARG A 67 4.17 -11.08 2.44
CA ARG A 67 5.53 -10.58 2.60
C ARG A 67 5.83 -9.68 1.42
N PHE A 68 6.44 -8.54 1.68
CA PHE A 68 6.95 -7.66 0.63
C PHE A 68 8.14 -6.86 1.13
N GLU A 69 8.93 -6.40 0.18
CA GLU A 69 10.01 -5.47 0.41
C GLU A 69 9.62 -4.10 -0.11
N LEU A 70 9.94 -3.08 0.68
CA LEU A 70 9.77 -1.68 0.36
C LEU A 70 11.15 -1.04 0.26
N ASP A 71 11.48 -0.46 -0.89
CA ASP A 71 12.58 0.50 -1.00
C ASP A 71 12.00 1.92 -1.02
N ALA A 72 12.09 2.60 0.12
CA ALA A 72 11.50 3.93 0.34
C ALA A 72 12.53 5.05 0.15
N ALA A 73 12.60 5.57 -1.07
CA ALA A 73 13.37 6.76 -1.41
C ALA A 73 12.56 8.06 -1.18
N PRO A 74 13.20 9.24 -1.12
CA PRO A 74 12.50 10.50 -0.88
C PRO A 74 11.43 10.87 -1.92
N ALA A 75 11.61 10.46 -3.19
CA ALA A 75 10.75 10.85 -4.31
C ALA A 75 9.98 9.68 -4.95
N ALA A 76 10.28 8.44 -4.57
CA ALA A 76 9.65 7.24 -5.11
C ALA A 76 9.73 6.11 -4.10
N GLU A 77 8.78 5.19 -4.19
CA GLU A 77 8.83 3.92 -3.46
C GLU A 77 8.76 2.77 -4.47
N THR A 78 9.61 1.76 -4.31
CA THR A 78 9.53 0.52 -5.07
C THR A 78 9.08 -0.61 -4.16
N TRP A 79 8.04 -1.32 -4.59
CA TRP A 79 7.41 -2.38 -3.82
C TRP A 79 7.61 -3.70 -4.56
N THR A 80 8.23 -4.68 -3.90
CA THR A 80 8.49 -6.01 -4.47
C THR A 80 7.83 -7.06 -3.60
N ARG A 81 7.09 -7.98 -4.22
CA ARG A 81 6.42 -9.10 -3.55
C ARG A 81 7.08 -10.41 -3.95
#